data_AF-A0A6A0GTA7-F1
#
_entry.id   AF-A0A6A0GTA7-F1
#
_cell.length_a   1.000
_cell.length_b   1.000
_cell.length_c   1.000
_cell.angle_alpha   90.00
_cell.angle_beta   90.00
_cell.angle_gamma   90.00
#
_symmetry.space_group_name_H-M   'P 1'
#
loop_
_entity.id
_entity.type
_entity.pdbx_description
1 polymer ?
#
loop_
_entity_poly.entity_id
_entity_poly.type
_entity_poly.pdbx_seq_one_letter_code
_entity_poly.pdbx_strand_id
1 'polypeptide(L)'
;MYGHAGLRKVYPYYFTFTTFTKGRWVGEKILDVFAKEFRAHPAEEYVSVMRVSVMCVVCVSVMYERCIKSGTLTVNYERVDTDCRLKHNDLLANIVHR
;
A
#
# COMPACT_ATOMS: atom_id res chain seq x y z
N MET A 1 -33.89 -9.12 -28.88
CA MET A 1 -32.51 -8.95 -29.37
C MET A 1 -31.61 -8.78 -28.17
N TYR A 2 -30.53 -9.56 -28.10
CA TYR A 2 -29.69 -9.75 -26.93
C TYR A 2 -28.99 -8.44 -26.50
N GLY A 3 -29.10 -8.10 -25.21
CA GLY A 3 -28.41 -6.97 -24.60
C GLY A 3 -26.92 -7.25 -24.45
N HIS A 4 -26.10 -6.60 -25.28
CA HIS A 4 -24.66 -6.58 -25.09
C HIS A 4 -24.35 -5.70 -23.87
N ALA A 5 -24.11 -6.34 -22.72
CA ALA A 5 -23.60 -5.66 -21.54
C ALA A 5 -22.22 -5.06 -21.87
N GLY A 6 -22.15 -3.72 -21.94
CA GLY A 6 -20.94 -2.97 -22.18
C GLY A 6 -19.92 -3.17 -21.07
N LEU A 7 -18.97 -4.09 -21.29
CA LEU A 7 -17.79 -4.21 -20.44
C LEU A 7 -16.97 -2.92 -20.56
N ARG A 8 -16.90 -2.14 -19.48
CA ARG A 8 -16.02 -0.97 -19.40
C ARG A 8 -14.57 -1.46 -19.29
N LYS A 9 -13.79 -1.23 -20.33
CA LYS A 9 -12.32 -1.39 -20.28
C LYS A 9 -11.74 -0.21 -19.51
N VAL A 10 -11.35 -0.43 -18.25
CA VAL A 10 -10.61 0.57 -17.47
C VAL A 10 -9.14 0.46 -17.87
N TYR A 11 -8.56 1.54 -18.38
CA TYR A 11 -7.13 1.59 -18.66
C TYR A 11 -6.34 1.63 -17.35
N PRO A 12 -5.16 0.98 -17.30
CA PRO A 12 -4.29 1.01 -16.13
C PRO A 12 -3.98 2.46 -15.73
N TYR A 13 -4.31 2.81 -14.49
CA TYR A 13 -4.04 4.14 -13.93
C TYR A 13 -3.38 4.01 -12.57
N TYR A 14 -2.35 4.82 -12.35
CA TYR A 14 -1.67 4.94 -11.06
C TYR A 14 -2.51 5.81 -10.13
N PHE A 15 -3.11 5.22 -9.10
CA PHE A 15 -3.81 5.98 -8.07
C PHE A 15 -2.91 6.18 -6.85
N THR A 16 -2.65 7.43 -6.49
CA THR A 16 -1.86 7.77 -5.31
C THR A 16 -2.78 8.02 -4.12
N PHE A 17 -2.76 7.13 -3.14
CA PHE A 17 -3.41 7.36 -1.85
C PHE A 17 -2.52 8.26 -0.99
N THR A 18 -2.99 9.47 -0.69
CA THR A 18 -2.29 10.39 0.21
C THR A 18 -3.06 10.56 1.51
N THR A 19 -2.37 10.49 2.66
CA THR A 19 -2.97 10.73 3.97
C THR A 19 -1.96 11.37 4.91
N PHE A 20 -2.42 12.29 5.76
CA PHE A 20 -1.58 12.84 6.82
C PHE A 20 -1.47 11.86 7.99
N THR A 21 -0.33 11.89 8.66
CA THR A 21 -0.08 11.08 9.85
C THR A 21 -1.10 11.41 10.94
N LYS A 22 -1.88 10.40 11.36
CA LYS A 22 -2.80 10.53 12.49
C LYS A 22 -2.01 10.62 13.78
N GLY A 23 -2.52 11.36 14.78
CA GLY A 23 -1.84 11.50 16.08
C GLY A 23 -1.49 10.16 16.76
N ARG A 24 -2.30 9.12 16.53
CA ARG A 24 -2.06 7.75 17.04
C ARG A 24 -0.90 6.99 16.37
N TRP A 25 -0.41 7.46 15.23
CA TRP A 25 0.69 6.85 14.48
C TRP A 25 2.03 7.53 14.75
N VAL A 26 2.02 8.66 15.44
CA VAL A 26 3.23 9.44 15.73
C VAL A 26 4.16 8.61 16.61
N GLY A 27 5.40 8.45 16.17
CA GLY A 27 6.40 7.61 16.84
C GLY A 27 6.35 6.13 16.46
N GLU A 28 5.32 5.66 15.75
CA GLU A 28 5.28 4.29 15.21
C GLU A 28 6.09 4.21 13.91
N LYS A 29 6.56 3.01 13.58
CA LYS A 29 7.25 2.75 12.30
C LYS A 29 6.25 2.80 11.15
N ILE A 30 6.67 3.40 10.04
CA ILE A 30 5.85 3.42 8.82
C ILE A 30 5.41 2.01 8.40
N LEU A 31 6.31 1.03 8.47
CA LEU A 31 6.02 -0.36 8.11
C LEU A 31 4.90 -0.95 8.97
N ASP A 32 4.93 -0.73 10.28
CA ASP A 32 3.92 -1.22 11.22
C ASP A 32 2.57 -0.53 11.03
N VAL A 33 2.58 0.78 10.79
CA VAL A 33 1.37 1.57 10.52
C VAL A 33 0.69 1.06 9.26
N PHE A 34 1.45 0.86 8.19
CA PHE A 34 0.90 0.35 6.93
C PHE A 34 0.38 -1.09 7.05
N ALA A 35 1.13 -1.96 7.73
CA ALA A 35 0.69 -3.34 7.96
C ALA A 35 -0.57 -3.45 8.83
N LYS A 36 -0.76 -2.53 9.80
CA LYS A 36 -1.94 -2.50 10.69
C LYS A 36 -3.17 -1.86 10.04
N GLU A 37 -3.00 -0.69 9.42
CA GLU A 37 -4.11 0.15 8.96
C GLU A 37 -4.57 -0.21 7.55
N PHE A 38 -3.65 -0.62 6.69
CA PHE A 38 -3.94 -0.95 5.31
C PHE A 38 -3.80 -2.46 5.14
N ARG A 39 -4.88 -3.20 5.40
CA ARG A 39 -5.03 -4.60 4.96
C ARG A 39 -5.22 -4.64 3.44
N ALA A 40 -4.29 -4.06 2.69
CA ALA A 40 -4.41 -4.00 1.24
C ALA A 40 -4.49 -5.42 0.69
N HIS A 41 -5.63 -5.73 0.08
CA HIS A 41 -5.79 -6.91 -0.75
C HIS A 41 -4.64 -6.88 -1.77
N PRO A 42 -3.85 -7.96 -1.90
CA PRO A 42 -2.80 -8.00 -2.90
C PRO A 42 -3.46 -7.75 -4.26
N ALA A 43 -3.02 -6.69 -4.95
CA ALA A 43 -3.27 -6.57 -6.37
C ALA A 43 -2.71 -7.85 -7.01
N GLU A 44 -3.46 -8.42 -7.94
CA GLU A 44 -3.45 -9.79 -8.47
C GLU A 44 -2.14 -10.24 -9.14
N GLU A 45 -0.99 -9.65 -8.80
CA GLU A 45 0.29 -9.82 -9.47
C GLU A 45 1.41 -10.23 -8.49
N TYR A 46 1.18 -11.21 -7.61
CA TYR A 46 2.27 -11.91 -6.91
C TYR A 46 1.94 -13.39 -6.65
N VAL A 47 1.49 -14.08 -7.71
CA VAL A 47 1.34 -15.54 -7.70
C VAL A 47 2.71 -16.18 -7.87
N SER A 48 3.39 -16.44 -6.75
CA SER A 48 4.36 -17.55 -6.67
C SER A 48 4.71 -17.99 -5.24
N VAL A 49 4.33 -17.28 -4.18
CA VAL A 49 4.69 -17.69 -2.80
C VAL A 49 3.53 -17.75 -1.79
N MET A 50 2.29 -17.48 -2.21
CA MET A 50 1.15 -17.48 -1.28
C MET A 50 0.38 -18.80 -1.34
N ARG A 51 0.73 -19.76 -0.47
CA ARG A 51 -0.20 -20.85 -0.15
C ARG A 51 -1.46 -20.23 0.45
N VAL A 52 -2.57 -20.52 -0.22
CA VAL A 52 -3.90 -19.94 -0.06
C VAL A 52 -4.38 -20.00 1.39
N SER A 53 -5.04 -18.92 1.81
CA SER A 53 -6.02 -18.83 2.92
C SER A 53 -5.62 -18.08 4.20
N VAL A 54 -4.38 -17.63 4.39
CA VAL A 54 -4.05 -16.68 5.47
C VAL A 54 -3.11 -15.60 4.95
N MET A 55 -3.65 -14.41 4.69
CA MET A 55 -2.81 -13.22 4.60
C MET A 55 -2.23 -12.96 5.99
N CYS A 56 -1.04 -13.50 6.22
CA CYS A 56 -0.33 -13.42 7.47
C CYS A 56 0.20 -11.99 7.68
N VAL A 57 0.24 -11.48 8.92
CA VAL A 57 0.80 -10.15 9.23
C VAL A 57 2.22 -9.99 8.67
N VAL A 58 2.99 -11.09 8.66
CA VAL A 58 4.34 -11.16 8.07
C VAL A 58 4.30 -10.89 6.56
N CYS A 59 3.33 -11.47 5.85
CA CYS A 59 3.17 -11.37 4.40
C CYS A 59 2.89 -9.91 3.99
N VAL A 60 2.07 -9.21 4.77
CA VAL A 60 1.71 -7.80 4.55
C VAL A 60 2.91 -6.88 4.79
N SER A 61 3.67 -7.13 5.87
CA SER A 61 4.90 -6.38 6.18
C SER A 61 5.93 -6.49 5.05
N VAL A 62 6.19 -7.70 4.54
CA VAL A 62 7.14 -7.92 3.43
C VAL A 62 6.72 -7.17 2.15
N MET A 63 5.42 -7.05 1.87
CA MET A 63 4.93 -6.29 0.72
C MET A 63 5.21 -4.80 0.87
N TYR A 64 4.89 -4.20 2.03
CA TYR A 64 5.14 -2.78 2.26
C TYR A 64 6.61 -2.43 2.33
N GLU A 65 7.46 -3.32 2.86
CA GLU A 65 8.92 -3.16 2.79
C GLU A 65 9.39 -3.00 1.34
N ARG A 66 8.86 -3.81 0.42
CA ARG A 66 9.18 -3.68 -1.02
C ARG A 66 8.67 -2.37 -1.59
N CYS A 67 7.45 -1.94 -1.26
CA CYS A 67 6.89 -0.66 -1.72
C CYS A 67 7.70 0.55 -1.24
N ILE A 68 8.20 0.51 0.00
CA ILE A 68 9.08 1.52 0.56
C ILE A 68 10.41 1.53 -0.20
N LYS A 69 11.02 0.35 -0.39
CA LYS A 69 12.29 0.20 -1.12
C LYS A 69 12.18 0.58 -2.60
N SER A 70 11.05 0.30 -3.26
CA SER A 70 10.80 0.70 -4.65
C SER A 70 10.47 2.19 -4.79
N GLY A 71 10.13 2.86 -3.69
CA GLY A 71 9.73 4.26 -3.66
C GLY A 71 8.32 4.52 -4.18
N THR A 72 7.45 3.50 -4.18
CA THR A 72 6.00 3.69 -4.40
C THR A 72 5.31 4.18 -3.13
N LEU A 73 5.91 3.92 -1.96
CA LEU A 73 5.53 4.52 -0.69
C LEU A 73 6.54 5.60 -0.28
N THR A 74 6.07 6.83 -0.10
CA THR A 74 6.89 7.99 0.28
C THR A 74 6.29 8.73 1.47
N VAL A 75 7.16 9.42 2.22
CA VAL A 75 6.78 10.32 3.31
C VAL A 75 7.28 11.70 2.96
N ASN A 76 6.40 12.69 2.97
CA ASN A 76 6.72 14.06 2.55
C ASN A 76 7.36 14.13 1.15
N TYR A 77 6.92 13.26 0.23
CA TYR A 77 7.50 13.10 -1.11
C TYR A 77 8.93 12.55 -1.16
N GLU A 78 9.48 12.15 -0.02
CA GLU A 78 10.81 11.56 0.09
C GLU A 78 10.74 10.05 0.33
N ARG A 79 11.76 9.34 -0.14
CA ARG A 79 11.94 7.92 0.16
C ARG A 79 12.49 7.80 1.58
N VAL A 80 11.83 6.99 2.39
CA VAL A 80 12.24 6.73 3.77
C VAL A 80 12.58 5.27 3.97
N ASP A 81 13.30 4.96 5.04
CA ASP A 81 13.54 3.59 5.46
C ASP A 81 12.29 2.99 6.13
N THR A 82 12.19 1.65 6.13
CA THR A 82 11.20 0.89 6.91
C THR A 82 11.19 1.21 8.40
N ASP A 83 12.34 1.59 8.98
CA ASP A 83 12.47 1.97 10.38
C ASP A 83 12.13 3.45 10.64
N CYS A 84 11.75 4.20 9.62
CA CYS A 84 11.33 5.59 9.76
C CYS A 84 10.12 5.71 10.69
N ARG A 85 10.28 6.54 11.74
CA ARG A 85 9.21 6.87 12.68
C ARG A 85 8.45 8.08 12.19
N LEU A 86 7.13 7.93 12.10
CA LEU A 86 6.26 9.01 11.64
C LEU A 86 6.19 10.15 12.66
N LYS A 87 6.20 11.38 12.15
CA LYS A 87 6.07 12.62 12.92
C LYS A 87 4.70 13.24 12.69
N HIS A 88 4.36 14.19 13.56
CA HIS A 88 3.19 15.03 13.33
C HIS A 88 3.31 15.74 11.97
N ASN A 89 2.21 15.77 11.23
CA ASN A 89 2.10 16.40 9.90
C ASN A 89 2.92 15.73 8.77
N ASP A 90 3.46 14.54 8.98
CA ASP A 90 4.05 13.78 7.87
C ASP A 90 2.95 13.37 6.87
N LEU A 91 3.17 13.67 5.60
CA LEU A 91 2.31 13.27 4.48
C LEU A 91 2.75 11.92 3.94
N LEU A 92 1.90 10.92 4.06
CA LEU A 92 2.13 9.58 3.52
C LEU A 92 1.52 9.50 2.12
N ALA A 93 2.26 9.01 1.14
CA ALA A 93 1.77 8.79 -0.23
C ALA A 93 2.08 7.36 -0.68
N ASN A 94 1.04 6.61 -1.07
CA ASN A 94 1.15 5.24 -1.58
C ASN A 94 0.59 5.16 -3.00
N ILE A 95 1.46 4.91 -3.98
CA ILE A 95 1.09 4.75 -5.39
C ILE A 95 0.70 3.28 -5.63
N VAL A 96 -0.58 3.06 -5.96
CA VAL A 96 -1.13 1.74 -6.23
C VAL A 96 -1.61 1.69 -7.67
N HIS A 97 -1.30 0.58 -8.36
CA HIS A 97 -1.84 0.27 -9.68
C HIS A 97 -3.18 -0.47 -9.50
N ARG A 98 -4.25 -0.01 -10.17
CA ARG A 98 -5.60 -0.61 -10.10
C ARG A 98 -6.05 -1.13 -11.45
#